data_AF-A0A0L0BIF6-F1
#
_entry.id   AF-A0A0L0BIF6-F1
#
_cell.length_a   1.000
_cell.length_b   1.000
_cell.length_c   1.000
_cell.angle_alpha   90.00
_cell.angle_beta   90.00
_cell.angle_gamma   90.00
#
_symmetry.space_group_name_H-M   'P 1'
#
loop_
_entity.id
_entity.type
_entity.pdbx_description
1 polymer ?
#
loop_
_entity_poly.entity_id
_entity_poly.type
_entity_poly.pdbx_seq_one_letter_code
_entity_poly.pdbx_strand_id
1 'polypeptide(L)'
;MERSGPTEEDMMNALDANPVLAGPAGPFGVFFVVVLVLVLTGFVVVIVGIIRNSRRIRQSGHDPLTLQSDLAVRALNSDLLSPRRSTEERLAELQRLHRDGTITAEELAAARARILGGDPGR
;
A
#
# COMPACT_ATOMS: atom_id res chain seq x y z
N MET A 1 -35.32 -56.18 -22.17
CA MET A 1 -34.23 -55.49 -21.45
C MET A 1 -33.40 -54.76 -22.49
N GLU A 2 -33.91 -53.65 -23.02
CA GLU A 2 -33.12 -52.75 -23.87
C GLU A 2 -32.46 -51.72 -22.96
N ARG A 3 -31.12 -51.76 -22.91
CA ARG A 3 -30.34 -50.65 -22.34
C ARG A 3 -30.46 -49.50 -23.33
N SER A 4 -31.42 -48.61 -23.12
CA SER A 4 -31.39 -47.28 -23.69
C SER A 4 -30.07 -46.63 -23.28
N GLY A 5 -29.17 -46.47 -24.24
CA GLY A 5 -27.95 -45.68 -24.05
C GLY A 5 -28.31 -44.23 -23.69
N PRO A 6 -27.38 -43.48 -23.08
CA PRO A 6 -27.61 -42.07 -22.78
C PRO A 6 -28.01 -41.34 -24.07
N THR A 7 -29.11 -40.62 -24.01
CA THR A 7 -29.66 -39.90 -25.17
C THR A 7 -28.76 -38.71 -25.52
N GLU A 8 -28.82 -38.22 -26.76
CA GLU A 8 -28.03 -37.03 -27.16
C GLU A 8 -28.31 -35.81 -26.26
N GLU A 9 -29.53 -35.68 -25.74
CA GLU A 9 -29.93 -34.64 -24.79
C GLU A 9 -29.20 -34.78 -23.44
N ASP A 10 -29.07 -36.01 -22.92
CA ASP A 10 -28.32 -36.28 -21.69
C ASP A 10 -26.82 -35.95 -21.89
N MET A 11 -26.30 -36.22 -23.08
CA MET A 11 -24.91 -35.92 -23.42
C MET A 11 -24.67 -34.40 -23.57
N MET A 12 -25.60 -33.65 -24.17
CA MET A 12 -25.51 -32.19 -24.27
C MET A 12 -25.63 -31.51 -22.90
N ASN A 13 -26.58 -31.95 -22.06
CA ASN A 13 -26.74 -31.42 -20.71
C ASN A 13 -25.50 -31.69 -19.83
N ALA A 14 -24.85 -32.85 -19.99
CA ALA A 14 -23.60 -33.17 -19.30
C ALA A 14 -22.39 -32.32 -19.77
N LEU A 15 -22.40 -31.85 -21.02
CA LEU A 15 -21.37 -30.95 -21.56
C LEU A 15 -21.54 -29.52 -21.02
N ASP A 16 -22.78 -29.02 -20.95
CA ASP A 16 -23.09 -27.70 -20.38
C ASP A 16 -22.91 -27.66 -18.85
N ALA A 17 -23.16 -28.79 -18.17
CA ALA A 17 -22.96 -28.93 -16.73
C ALA A 17 -21.48 -28.97 -16.31
N ASN A 18 -20.52 -29.03 -17.25
CA ASN A 18 -19.10 -29.02 -16.91
C ASN A 18 -18.61 -27.59 -16.66
N PRO A 19 -18.40 -27.18 -15.39
CA PRO A 19 -18.03 -25.81 -15.05
C PRO A 19 -16.61 -25.45 -15.49
N VAL A 20 -15.82 -26.44 -15.95
CA VAL A 20 -14.49 -26.25 -16.52
C VAL A 20 -14.57 -25.82 -17.99
N LEU A 21 -15.62 -26.22 -18.72
CA LEU A 21 -15.81 -25.89 -20.14
C LEU A 21 -16.59 -24.58 -20.37
N ALA A 22 -17.27 -24.06 -19.35
CA ALA A 22 -18.12 -22.86 -19.40
C ALA A 22 -17.36 -21.52 -19.62
N GLY A 23 -16.07 -21.54 -19.95
CA GLY A 23 -15.27 -20.34 -20.19
C GLY A 23 -15.21 -19.41 -18.96
N PRO A 24 -14.90 -18.12 -19.14
CA PRO A 24 -14.77 -17.16 -18.03
C PRO A 24 -16.10 -16.91 -17.27
N ALA A 25 -17.23 -17.44 -17.76
CA ALA A 25 -18.55 -17.31 -17.14
C ALA A 25 -18.87 -18.41 -16.11
N GLY A 26 -18.09 -19.49 -16.05
CA GLY A 26 -18.22 -20.53 -15.03
C GLY A 26 -17.70 -20.09 -13.65
N PRO A 27 -18.11 -20.74 -12.55
CA PRO A 27 -17.69 -20.36 -11.19
C PRO A 27 -16.15 -20.45 -11.00
N PHE A 28 -15.50 -21.42 -11.63
CA PHE A 28 -14.04 -21.51 -11.67
C PHE A 28 -13.39 -20.37 -12.46
N GLY A 29 -14.01 -19.97 -13.59
CA GLY A 29 -13.56 -18.82 -14.39
C GLY A 29 -13.65 -17.51 -13.61
N VAL A 30 -14.78 -17.28 -12.94
CA VAL A 30 -14.98 -16.10 -12.07
C VAL A 30 -13.95 -16.08 -10.94
N PHE A 31 -13.75 -17.20 -10.23
CA PHE A 31 -12.73 -17.29 -9.18
C PHE A 31 -11.33 -17.00 -9.70
N PHE A 32 -10.96 -17.58 -10.85
CA PHE A 32 -9.67 -17.35 -11.48
C PHE A 32 -9.45 -15.87 -11.84
N VAL A 33 -10.45 -15.20 -12.42
CA VAL A 33 -10.39 -13.78 -12.73
C VAL A 33 -10.23 -12.93 -11.47
N VAL A 34 -10.95 -13.25 -10.39
CA VAL A 34 -10.83 -12.54 -9.10
C VAL A 34 -9.42 -12.69 -8.53
N VAL A 35 -8.88 -13.91 -8.49
CA VAL A 35 -7.51 -14.16 -8.01
C VAL A 35 -6.48 -13.44 -8.87
N LEU A 36 -6.64 -13.47 -10.19
CA LEU A 36 -5.76 -12.77 -11.13
C LEU A 36 -5.74 -11.26 -10.87
N VAL A 37 -6.92 -10.64 -10.71
CA VAL A 37 -7.04 -9.21 -10.39
C VAL A 37 -6.39 -8.89 -9.05
N LEU A 38 -6.56 -9.74 -8.05
CA LEU A 38 -5.97 -9.56 -6.72
C LEU A 38 -4.44 -9.66 -6.76
N VAL A 39 -3.89 -10.61 -7.51
CA VAL A 39 -2.44 -10.77 -7.71
C VAL A 39 -1.87 -9.55 -8.45
N LEU A 40 -2.51 -9.12 -9.54
CA LEU A 40 -2.09 -7.93 -10.28
C LEU A 40 -2.13 -6.67 -9.42
N THR A 41 -3.20 -6.49 -8.64
CA THR A 41 -3.35 -5.36 -7.73
C THR A 41 -2.29 -5.39 -6.63
N GLY A 42 -2.05 -6.55 -6.02
CA GLY A 42 -1.01 -6.74 -5.02
C GLY A 42 0.37 -6.44 -5.59
N PHE A 43 0.67 -6.91 -6.80
CA PHE A 43 1.93 -6.63 -7.49
C PHE A 43 2.14 -5.13 -7.74
N VAL A 44 1.11 -4.44 -8.22
CA VAL A 44 1.14 -2.97 -8.40
C VAL A 44 1.37 -2.26 -7.06
N VAL A 45 0.67 -2.66 -5.99
CA VAL A 45 0.86 -2.09 -4.64
C VAL A 45 2.28 -2.32 -4.13
N VAL A 46 2.85 -3.51 -4.34
CA VAL A 46 4.24 -3.81 -3.95
C VAL A 46 5.22 -2.95 -4.75
N ILE A 47 5.06 -2.83 -6.06
CA ILE A 47 5.92 -1.97 -6.90
C ILE A 47 5.82 -0.51 -6.47
N VAL A 48 4.60 0.01 -6.30
CA VAL A 48 4.38 1.39 -5.85
C VAL A 48 4.92 1.58 -4.44
N GLY A 49 4.77 0.58 -3.57
CA GLY A 49 5.36 0.53 -2.24
C GLY A 49 6.87 0.63 -2.30
N ILE A 50 7.53 -0.16 -3.14
CA ILE A 50 8.97 -0.10 -3.39
C ILE A 50 9.35 1.26 -3.95
N ILE A 51 8.62 1.83 -4.91
CA ILE A 51 8.97 3.13 -5.51
C ILE A 51 8.77 4.27 -4.51
N ARG A 52 7.67 4.31 -3.74
CA ARG A 52 7.41 5.33 -2.72
C ARG A 52 8.35 5.20 -1.53
N ASN A 53 8.62 3.96 -1.10
CA ASN A 53 9.60 3.66 -0.06
C ASN A 53 11.03 3.98 -0.52
N SER A 54 11.39 3.60 -1.74
CA SER A 54 12.69 3.90 -2.35
C SER A 54 12.84 5.39 -2.65
N ARG A 55 11.79 6.14 -3.01
CA ARG A 55 11.83 7.61 -3.08
C ARG A 55 12.06 8.23 -1.70
N ARG A 56 11.48 7.67 -0.63
CA ARG A 56 11.78 8.07 0.75
C ARG A 56 13.23 7.76 1.13
N ILE A 57 13.75 6.60 0.72
CA ILE A 57 15.12 6.17 1.05
C ILE A 57 16.17 6.87 0.17
N ARG A 58 15.85 7.23 -1.09
CA ARG A 58 16.75 7.97 -1.99
C ARG A 58 16.94 9.44 -1.58
N GLN A 59 16.07 9.99 -0.74
CA GLN A 59 16.31 11.29 -0.08
C GLN A 59 17.31 11.18 1.07
N SER A 60 17.54 9.97 1.58
CA SER A 60 18.61 9.62 2.52
C SER A 60 19.68 8.83 1.76
N GLY A 61 20.43 9.52 0.88
CA GLY A 61 21.39 8.92 -0.04
C GLY A 61 22.57 8.23 0.64
N HIS A 62 22.35 7.06 1.23
CA HIS A 62 23.39 6.26 1.89
C HIS A 62 23.28 4.82 1.40
N ASP A 63 24.42 4.34 0.88
CA ASP A 63 24.62 3.04 0.28
C ASP A 63 24.41 1.92 1.34
N PRO A 64 23.51 0.95 1.11
CA PRO A 64 23.04 0.01 2.13
C PRO A 64 24.06 -1.03 2.61
N LEU A 65 25.29 -1.03 2.09
CA LEU A 65 26.32 -2.00 2.47
C LEU A 65 27.27 -1.52 3.58
N THR A 66 27.26 -0.23 3.94
CA THR A 66 28.10 0.34 5.02
C THR A 66 27.29 0.85 6.23
N LEU A 67 25.97 0.73 6.19
CA LEU A 67 25.05 1.33 7.17
C LEU A 67 25.20 0.84 8.61
N GLN A 68 25.75 -0.36 8.88
CA GLN A 68 25.74 -0.89 10.25
C GLN A 68 26.63 -0.08 11.20
N SER A 69 27.83 0.30 10.75
CA SER A 69 28.78 1.08 11.54
C SER A 69 28.38 2.56 11.61
N ASP A 70 27.97 3.14 10.48
CA ASP A 70 27.57 4.56 10.42
C ASP A 70 26.22 4.82 11.11
N LEU A 71 25.28 3.87 11.10
CA LEU A 71 24.04 3.98 11.89
C LEU A 71 24.31 3.84 13.37
N ALA A 72 25.26 2.99 13.80
CA ALA A 72 25.62 2.91 15.21
C ALA A 72 26.22 4.23 15.70
N VAL A 73 27.16 4.81 14.94
CA VAL A 73 27.78 6.11 15.24
C VAL A 73 26.77 7.25 15.15
N ARG A 74 25.86 7.22 14.17
CA ARG A 74 24.81 8.24 14.00
C ARG A 74 23.65 8.06 14.99
N ALA A 75 23.38 6.86 15.49
CA ALA A 75 22.42 6.64 16.57
C ALA A 75 22.99 7.10 17.91
N LEU A 76 24.25 6.78 18.20
CA LEU A 76 24.99 7.31 19.35
C LEU A 76 25.05 8.83 19.33
N ASN A 77 25.35 9.43 18.17
CA ASN A 77 25.32 10.89 18.02
C ASN A 77 23.90 11.45 17.94
N SER A 78 22.90 10.72 17.46
CA SER A 78 21.49 11.15 17.41
C SER A 78 20.87 11.18 18.80
N ASP A 79 21.25 10.29 19.71
CA ASP A 79 20.80 10.37 21.10
C ASP A 79 21.44 11.58 21.82
N LEU A 80 22.62 12.00 21.37
CA LEU A 80 23.31 13.21 21.84
C LEU A 80 22.87 14.51 21.12
N LEU A 81 22.34 14.41 19.90
CA LEU A 81 21.95 15.54 19.03
C LEU A 81 20.47 15.51 18.64
N SER A 82 19.58 14.93 19.45
CA SER A 82 18.13 15.00 19.23
C SER A 82 17.50 16.13 20.05
N PRO A 83 17.45 17.37 19.52
CA PRO A 83 16.25 18.15 19.70
C PRO A 83 15.20 17.54 18.77
N ARG A 84 14.15 16.96 19.37
CA ARG A 84 12.85 16.77 18.73
C ARG A 84 12.62 17.95 17.77
N ARG A 85 12.49 17.71 16.45
CA ARG A 85 12.29 18.77 15.42
C ARG A 85 11.52 19.94 16.00
N SER A 86 12.06 21.15 15.88
CA SER A 86 11.53 22.33 16.56
C SER A 86 10.06 22.56 16.17
N THR A 87 9.30 23.12 17.11
CA THR A 87 7.88 23.46 16.90
C THR A 87 7.68 24.30 15.62
N GLU A 88 8.63 25.19 15.33
CA GLU A 88 8.66 26.01 14.12
C GLU A 88 8.77 25.18 12.82
N GLU A 89 9.70 24.22 12.77
CA GLU A 89 9.91 23.38 11.59
C GLU A 89 8.66 22.53 11.28
N ARG A 90 8.00 22.04 12.34
CA ARG A 90 6.74 21.28 12.21
C ARG A 90 5.60 22.16 11.69
N LEU A 91 5.51 23.42 12.12
CA LEU A 91 4.49 24.35 11.65
C LEU A 91 4.73 24.78 10.21
N ALA A 92 5.99 24.99 9.80
CA ALA A 92 6.36 25.31 8.43
C ALA A 92 5.98 24.18 7.45
N GLU A 93 6.16 22.92 7.86
CA GLU A 93 5.76 21.76 7.07
C GLU A 93 4.24 21.71 6.84
N LEU A 94 3.43 21.95 7.88
CA LEU A 94 1.97 21.97 7.74
C LEU A 94 1.51 23.06 6.78
N GLN A 95 2.13 24.24 6.80
CA GLN A 95 1.81 25.32 5.86
C GLN A 95 2.16 24.95 4.41
N ARG A 96 3.28 24.23 4.21
CA ARG A 96 3.64 23.72 2.87
C ARG A 96 2.58 22.74 2.37
N LEU A 97 2.18 21.78 3.20
CA LEU A 97 1.15 20.80 2.83
C LEU A 97 -0.19 21.44 2.49
N HIS A 98 -0.57 22.53 3.17
CA HIS A 98 -1.78 23.27 2.84
C HIS A 98 -1.66 24.01 1.51
N ARG A 99 -0.50 24.63 1.25
CA ARG A 99 -0.21 25.31 -0.02
C ARG A 99 -0.24 24.35 -1.20
N ASP A 100 0.25 23.14 -1.00
CA ASP A 100 0.25 22.07 -2.01
C ASP A 100 -1.14 21.42 -2.16
N GLY A 101 -2.15 21.88 -1.42
CA GLY A 101 -3.52 21.37 -1.44
C GLY A 101 -3.66 19.95 -0.86
N THR A 102 -2.64 19.47 -0.14
CA THR A 102 -2.63 18.12 0.47
C THR A 102 -3.49 18.06 1.73
N ILE A 103 -3.62 19.18 2.44
CA ILE A 103 -4.51 19.32 3.60
C ILE A 103 -5.39 20.56 3.45
N THR A 104 -6.61 20.46 3.97
CA THR A 104 -7.59 21.55 4.02
C THR A 104 -7.22 22.60 5.08
N ALA A 105 -7.86 23.77 5.02
CA ALA A 105 -7.61 24.85 5.99
C ALA A 105 -8.04 24.44 7.41
N GLU A 106 -9.11 23.66 7.51
CA GLU A 106 -9.66 23.09 8.73
C GLU A 106 -8.67 22.10 9.37
N GLU A 107 -8.06 21.24 8.55
CA GLU A 107 -7.03 20.29 9.00
C GLU A 107 -5.74 20.99 9.46
N LEU A 108 -5.32 22.05 8.76
CA LEU A 108 -4.20 22.90 9.16
C LEU A 108 -4.46 23.54 10.54
N ALA A 109 -5.65 24.11 10.74
CA ALA A 109 -6.04 24.75 11.99
C ALA A 109 -6.03 23.76 13.17
N ALA A 110 -6.62 22.57 12.97
CA ALA A 110 -6.63 21.52 13.98
C ALA A 110 -5.22 20.99 14.30
N ALA A 111 -4.37 20.81 13.28
CA ALA A 111 -3.00 20.34 13.47
C ALA A 111 -2.12 21.37 14.19
N ARG A 112 -2.26 22.65 13.84
CA ARG A 112 -1.57 23.77 14.52
C ARG A 112 -1.99 23.87 15.99
N ALA A 113 -3.28 23.73 16.29
CA ALA A 113 -3.77 23.73 17.67
C ALA A 113 -3.18 22.57 18.50
N ARG A 114 -3.03 21.37 17.91
CA ARG A 114 -2.38 20.23 18.59
C ARG A 114 -0.90 20.46 18.88
N ILE A 115 -0.19 21.06 17.93
CA ILE A 115 1.25 21.34 18.08
C ILE A 115 1.49 22.43 19.15
N LEU A 116 0.71 23.52 19.09
CA LEU A 116 0.83 24.63 20.04
C LEU A 116 0.23 24.30 21.42
N GLY A 117 -0.81 23.46 21.47
CA GLY A 117 -1.43 23.00 22.72
C GLY A 117 -0.66 21.87 23.41
N GLY A 118 0.20 21.16 22.67
CA GLY A 118 1.11 20.14 23.20
C GLY A 118 2.45 20.69 23.69
N ASP A 119 2.69 22.00 23.53
CA ASP A 119 3.88 22.71 24.00
C ASP A 119 3.49 23.69 25.13
N PRO A 120 3.17 23.20 26.35
CA PRO A 120 3.12 24.06 27.51
C PRO A 120 4.56 24.45 27.85
N GLY A 121 5.07 25.47 27.17
CA GLY A 121 6.47 25.88 27.21
C GLY A 121 7.06 25.82 28.62
N ARG A 122 7.96 24.85 28.82
CA ARG A 122 9.01 24.78 29.84
C ARG A 122 10.12 23.86 29.35
#